data_AF-A0AAV6US95-F1
#
_entry.id   AF-A0AAV6US95-F1
#
_cell.length_a   1.000
_cell.length_b   1.000
_cell.length_c   1.000
_cell.angle_alpha   90.00
_cell.angle_beta   90.00
_cell.angle_gamma   90.00
#
_symmetry.space_group_name_H-M   'P 1'
#
loop_
_entity.id
_entity.type
_entity.pdbx_description
1 polymer ?
#
loop_
_entity_poly.entity_id
_entity_poly.type
_entity_poly.pdbx_seq_one_letter_code
_entity_poly.pdbx_strand_id
1 'polypeptide(L)'
;MAIVVKSLVVLFAICFLWISVAAEESLSDDEKFAKFQKHLCEDRNRTFNEDMNSCFLTEPQAVIDASKDCVDRATPGLNGNLVDFLETACHDKEAYLKFDACNKEYEGKEEYRSQMEVDQNTVDCYNKMLTKYNLPPLS
;
A
#
# COMPACT_ATOMS: atom_id res chain seq x y z
N MET A 1 -14.08 13.57 -17.13
CA MET A 1 -14.45 13.59 -15.69
C MET A 1 -13.29 12.97 -14.96
N ALA A 2 -12.51 13.76 -14.23
CA ALA A 2 -11.45 13.22 -13.39
C ALA A 2 -12.13 12.55 -12.19
N ILE A 3 -11.92 11.24 -12.03
CA ILE A 3 -12.33 10.54 -10.82
C ILE A 3 -11.32 10.97 -9.77
N VAL A 4 -11.72 11.91 -8.91
CA VAL A 4 -10.93 12.24 -7.71
C VAL A 4 -11.15 11.11 -6.72
N VAL A 5 -10.51 9.96 -6.97
CA VAL A 5 -10.28 8.98 -5.92
C VAL A 5 -9.35 9.71 -4.96
N LYS A 6 -9.86 10.13 -3.80
CA LYS A 6 -9.01 10.60 -2.71
C LYS A 6 -7.99 9.50 -2.50
N SER A 7 -6.73 9.84 -2.76
CA SER A 7 -5.60 8.94 -2.84
C SER A 7 -5.29 8.27 -1.50
N LEU A 8 -6.18 7.37 -1.10
CA LEU A 8 -5.93 6.31 -0.14
C LEU A 8 -5.04 5.36 -0.90
N VAL A 9 -3.73 5.60 -0.76
CA VAL A 9 -2.59 4.77 -1.17
C VAL A 9 -3.05 3.43 -1.70
N VAL A 10 -3.00 3.22 -3.02
CA VAL A 10 -3.60 2.04 -3.64
C VAL A 10 -3.03 0.73 -3.09
N LEU A 11 -1.78 0.76 -2.60
CA LEU A 11 -1.15 -0.32 -1.82
C LEU A 11 -1.85 -0.67 -0.50
N PHE A 12 -2.39 0.32 0.22
CA PHE A 12 -3.24 0.09 1.38
C PHE A 12 -4.70 -0.11 0.94
N ALA A 13 -5.22 0.57 -0.09
CA ALA A 13 -6.57 0.36 -0.63
C ALA A 13 -6.88 -1.11 -0.99
N ILE A 14 -5.89 -1.85 -1.48
CA ILE A 14 -6.00 -3.29 -1.80
C ILE A 14 -6.27 -4.14 -0.54
N CYS A 15 -5.79 -3.72 0.62
CA CYS A 15 -6.15 -4.32 1.91
C CYS A 15 -7.43 -3.70 2.52
N PHE A 16 -7.86 -2.51 2.06
CA PHE A 16 -8.85 -1.66 2.73
C PHE A 16 -10.24 -1.67 2.06
N LEU A 17 -10.41 -2.30 0.89
CA LEU A 17 -11.71 -2.37 0.20
C LEU A 17 -12.78 -3.28 0.86
N TRP A 18 -12.50 -3.83 2.05
CA TRP A 18 -13.44 -4.72 2.75
C TRP A 18 -14.17 -4.09 3.94
N ILE A 19 -13.90 -2.83 4.31
CA ILE A 19 -14.62 -2.21 5.43
C ILE A 19 -15.07 -0.80 5.07
N SER A 20 -16.36 -0.57 5.23
CA SER A 20 -17.04 0.69 5.08
C SER A 20 -16.24 1.86 5.65
N VAL A 21 -16.15 2.92 4.85
CA VAL A 21 -15.64 4.27 5.13
C VAL A 21 -16.27 4.81 6.43
N ALA A 22 -15.71 4.46 7.59
CA ALA A 22 -16.02 5.01 8.92
C ALA A 22 -15.17 4.41 10.07
N ALA A 23 -14.55 3.23 9.92
CA ALA A 23 -14.13 2.42 11.07
C ALA A 23 -12.61 2.25 11.32
N GLU A 24 -11.72 2.84 10.51
CA GLU A 24 -10.29 2.49 10.58
C GLU A 24 -9.44 3.34 11.53
N GLU A 25 -9.90 4.54 11.89
CA GLU A 25 -9.26 5.29 12.99
C GLU A 25 -9.44 4.60 14.35
N SER A 26 -10.40 3.68 14.49
CA SER A 26 -10.66 2.97 15.75
C SER A 26 -9.95 1.61 15.88
N LEU A 27 -9.28 1.13 14.83
CA LEU A 27 -8.57 -0.16 14.91
C LEU A 27 -7.23 0.00 15.63
N SER A 28 -6.96 -0.91 16.55
CA SER A 28 -5.66 -1.04 17.19
C SER A 28 -4.58 -1.46 16.19
N ASP A 29 -3.32 -1.15 16.50
CA ASP A 29 -2.16 -1.54 15.69
C ASP A 29 -2.06 -3.06 15.51
N ASP A 30 -2.51 -3.83 16.51
CA ASP A 30 -2.58 -5.30 16.46
C ASP A 30 -3.59 -5.78 15.40
N GLU A 31 -4.76 -5.15 15.33
CA GLU A 31 -5.80 -5.50 14.35
C GLU A 31 -5.39 -5.12 12.93
N LYS A 32 -4.70 -3.99 12.77
CA LYS A 32 -4.15 -3.54 11.49
C LYS A 32 -3.08 -4.52 11.00
N PHE A 33 -2.14 -4.89 11.87
CA PHE A 33 -1.10 -5.85 11.55
C PHE A 33 -1.65 -7.24 11.23
N ALA A 34 -2.60 -7.75 12.02
CA ALA A 34 -3.20 -9.06 11.76
C ALA A 34 -3.91 -9.13 10.40
N LYS A 35 -4.57 -8.05 9.97
CA LYS A 35 -5.18 -7.95 8.64
C LYS A 35 -4.13 -7.89 7.53
N PHE A 36 -3.10 -7.06 7.69
CA PHE A 36 -1.95 -7.02 6.78
C PHE A 36 -1.37 -8.43 6.60
N GLN A 37 -1.09 -9.11 7.71
CA GLN A 37 -0.50 -10.44 7.70
C GLN A 37 -1.38 -11.46 6.98
N LYS A 38 -2.67 -11.50 7.31
CA LYS A 38 -3.63 -12.40 6.65
C LYS A 38 -3.64 -12.20 5.13
N HIS A 39 -3.77 -10.96 4.68
CA HIS A 39 -3.99 -10.65 3.27
C HIS A 39 -2.73 -10.67 2.41
N LEU A 40 -1.57 -10.35 2.96
CA LEU A 40 -0.32 -10.30 2.19
C LEU A 40 0.60 -11.50 2.43
N CYS A 41 0.45 -12.21 3.55
CA CYS A 41 1.41 -13.23 3.98
C CYS A 41 0.82 -14.64 3.98
N GLU A 42 -0.43 -14.80 4.41
CA GLU A 42 -1.07 -16.12 4.47
C GLU A 42 -1.79 -16.45 3.16
N ASP A 43 -2.47 -15.47 2.58
CA ASP A 43 -3.32 -15.68 1.40
C ASP A 43 -2.58 -15.47 0.06
N ARG A 44 -1.34 -14.98 0.07
CA ARG A 44 -0.64 -14.48 -1.14
C ARG A 44 0.80 -14.98 -1.23
N ASN A 45 1.24 -15.25 -2.46
CA ASN A 45 2.58 -15.73 -2.77
C ASN A 45 3.43 -14.59 -3.34
N ARG A 46 4.74 -14.82 -3.49
CA ARG A 46 5.68 -13.88 -4.09
C ARG A 46 5.20 -13.30 -5.44
N THR A 47 4.52 -14.07 -6.27
CA THR A 47 3.96 -13.59 -7.54
C THR A 47 2.91 -12.49 -7.35
N PHE A 48 2.09 -12.55 -6.29
CA PHE A 48 1.18 -11.46 -5.95
C PHE A 48 1.96 -10.19 -5.59
N ASN A 49 3.00 -10.31 -4.77
CA ASN A 49 3.83 -9.16 -4.38
C ASN A 49 4.55 -8.54 -5.58
N GLU A 50 5.03 -9.37 -6.50
CA GLU A 50 5.65 -8.93 -7.76
C GLU A 50 4.64 -8.21 -8.68
N ASP A 51 3.43 -8.76 -8.85
CA ASP A 51 2.36 -8.11 -9.63
C ASP A 51 1.95 -6.77 -9.00
N MET A 52 1.80 -6.73 -7.68
CA MET A 52 1.48 -5.50 -6.94
C MET A 52 2.59 -4.46 -7.09
N ASN A 53 3.86 -4.87 -6.97
CA ASN A 53 4.99 -4.00 -7.21
C ASN A 53 5.03 -3.47 -8.65
N SER A 54 4.65 -4.29 -9.64
CA SER A 54 4.57 -3.84 -11.03
C SER A 54 3.56 -2.70 -11.23
N CYS A 55 2.42 -2.73 -10.53
CA CYS A 55 1.45 -1.64 -10.54
C CYS A 55 1.89 -0.46 -9.68
N PHE A 56 2.53 -0.69 -8.55
CA PHE A 56 3.12 0.39 -7.74
C PHE A 56 4.13 1.23 -8.54
N LEU A 57 4.91 0.62 -9.43
CA LEU A 57 5.83 1.35 -10.30
C LEU A 57 5.15 2.24 -11.35
N THR A 58 3.81 2.20 -11.46
CA THR A 58 3.02 3.12 -12.30
C THR A 58 2.47 4.32 -11.53
N GLU A 59 2.56 4.31 -10.20
CA GLU A 59 2.16 5.42 -9.33
C GLU A 59 2.96 6.70 -9.62
N PRO A 60 2.46 7.88 -9.22
CA PRO A 60 3.23 9.12 -9.29
C PRO A 60 4.61 8.97 -8.63
N GLN A 61 5.64 9.54 -9.25
CA GLN A 61 7.02 9.41 -8.77
C GLN A 61 7.18 9.82 -7.29
N ALA A 62 6.43 10.85 -6.87
CA ALA A 62 6.42 11.30 -5.47
C ALA A 62 5.95 10.19 -4.50
N VAL A 63 4.94 9.41 -4.88
CA VAL A 63 4.43 8.27 -4.10
C VAL A 63 5.46 7.16 -4.06
N ILE A 64 6.10 6.88 -5.20
CA ILE A 64 7.15 5.87 -5.30
C ILE A 64 8.33 6.23 -4.39
N ASP A 65 8.80 7.47 -4.45
CA ASP A 65 9.95 7.95 -3.68
C ASP A 65 9.65 7.98 -2.17
N ALA A 66 8.45 8.45 -1.78
CA ALA A 66 8.03 8.43 -0.38
C ALA A 66 7.94 7.00 0.18
N SER A 67 7.35 6.08 -0.60
CA SER A 67 7.26 4.67 -0.21
C SER A 67 8.64 4.04 -0.06
N LYS A 68 9.59 4.35 -0.96
CA LYS A 68 10.99 3.89 -0.85
C LYS A 68 11.69 4.43 0.40
N ASP A 69 11.54 5.72 0.69
CA ASP A 69 12.06 6.32 1.93
C ASP A 69 11.46 5.62 3.16
N CYS A 70 10.16 5.34 3.15
CA CYS A 70 9.51 4.62 4.24
C CYS A 70 10.00 3.18 4.40
N VAL A 71 10.26 2.46 3.30
CA VAL A 71 10.89 1.13 3.36
C VAL A 71 12.29 1.23 3.97
N ASP A 72 13.10 2.18 3.55
CA ASP A 72 14.47 2.33 4.08
C ASP A 72 14.50 2.71 5.56
N ARG A 73 13.52 3.50 6.03
CA ARG A 73 13.34 3.83 7.45
C ARG A 73 12.85 2.64 8.27
N ALA A 74 11.92 1.86 7.72
CA ALA A 74 11.35 0.71 8.41
C ALA A 74 12.33 -0.45 8.53
N THR A 75 13.05 -0.72 7.44
CA THR A 75 13.94 -1.87 7.26
C THR A 75 15.22 -1.43 6.56
N PRO A 76 16.18 -0.84 7.29
CA PRO A 76 17.45 -0.39 6.71
C PRO A 76 18.19 -1.56 6.03
N GLY A 77 18.64 -1.33 4.80
CA GLY A 77 19.35 -2.32 4.00
C GLY A 77 18.54 -2.96 2.88
N LEU A 78 17.22 -2.72 2.82
CA LEU A 78 16.38 -3.14 1.69
C LEU A 78 16.44 -2.17 0.49
N ASN A 79 17.04 -0.98 0.65
CA ASN A 79 17.23 0.02 -0.42
C ASN A 79 15.93 0.39 -1.15
N GLY A 80 14.86 0.58 -0.38
CA GLY A 80 13.53 0.91 -0.89
C GLY A 80 12.82 -0.24 -1.61
N ASN A 81 13.33 -1.48 -1.54
CA ASN A 81 12.70 -2.62 -2.21
C ASN A 81 11.39 -3.01 -1.50
N LEU A 82 10.27 -2.63 -2.14
CA LEU A 82 8.93 -2.89 -1.61
C LEU A 82 8.59 -4.37 -1.51
N VAL A 83 9.03 -5.21 -2.46
CA VAL A 83 8.74 -6.66 -2.42
C VAL A 83 9.43 -7.31 -1.23
N ASP A 84 10.73 -7.03 -1.05
CA ASP A 84 11.51 -7.56 0.07
C ASP A 84 10.98 -7.02 1.41
N PHE A 85 10.50 -5.77 1.43
CA PHE A 85 9.85 -5.18 2.59
C PHE A 85 8.56 -5.94 2.95
N LEU A 86 7.69 -6.22 1.98
CA LEU A 86 6.43 -6.92 2.24
C LEU A 86 6.68 -8.32 2.80
N GLU A 87 7.66 -9.04 2.26
CA GLU A 87 8.09 -10.34 2.80
C GLU A 87 8.65 -10.22 4.23
N THR A 88 9.41 -9.16 4.51
CA THR A 88 9.96 -8.91 5.86
C THR A 88 8.86 -8.55 6.85
N ALA A 89 7.98 -7.61 6.48
CA ALA A 89 6.88 -7.11 7.29
C ALA A 89 5.86 -8.21 7.62
N CYS A 90 5.79 -9.28 6.83
CA CYS A 90 4.96 -10.46 7.13
C CYS A 90 5.34 -11.16 8.44
N HIS A 91 6.58 -10.99 8.89
CA HIS A 91 7.10 -11.61 10.10
C HIS A 91 7.63 -10.60 11.11
N ASP A 92 7.73 -9.33 10.71
CA ASP A 92 8.20 -8.23 11.53
C ASP A 92 7.12 -7.15 11.64
N LYS A 93 6.38 -7.21 12.74
CA LYS A 93 5.37 -6.20 13.07
C LYS A 93 5.98 -4.81 13.27
N GLU A 94 7.19 -4.73 13.81
CA GLU A 94 7.83 -3.44 14.05
C GLU A 94 8.18 -2.77 12.72
N ALA A 95 8.65 -3.53 11.74
CA ALA A 95 8.85 -3.04 10.37
C ALA A 95 7.54 -2.51 9.75
N TYR A 96 6.44 -3.25 9.88
CA TYR A 96 5.13 -2.80 9.43
C TYR A 96 4.72 -1.46 10.07
N LEU A 97 4.80 -1.34 11.39
CA LEU A 97 4.38 -0.14 12.11
C LEU A 97 5.26 1.08 11.78
N LYS A 98 6.58 0.89 11.60
CA LYS A 98 7.47 1.97 11.16
C LYS A 98 7.12 2.46 9.77
N PHE A 99 6.81 1.54 8.86
CA PHE A 99 6.38 1.89 7.50
C PHE A 99 5.04 2.63 7.49
N ASP A 100 4.04 2.15 8.25
CA ASP A 100 2.72 2.79 8.39
C ASP A 100 2.85 4.20 9.00
N ALA A 101 3.64 4.35 10.06
CA ALA A 101 3.91 5.65 10.68
C ALA A 101 4.57 6.62 9.70
N CYS A 102 5.56 6.17 8.93
CA CYS A 102 6.22 6.99 7.91
C CYS A 102 5.24 7.45 6.82
N ASN A 103 4.38 6.56 6.30
CA ASN A 103 3.39 6.95 5.29
C ASN A 103 2.43 8.03 5.81
N LYS A 104 1.99 7.93 7.07
CA LYS A 104 1.16 8.96 7.72
C LYS A 104 1.85 10.32 7.82
N GLU A 105 3.16 10.36 8.03
CA GLU A 105 3.93 11.62 7.99
C GLU A 105 3.89 12.27 6.61
N TYR A 106 3.92 11.48 5.54
CA TYR A 106 3.82 11.99 4.17
C TYR A 106 2.39 12.44 3.84
N GLU A 107 1.37 11.67 4.23
CA GLU A 107 -0.04 12.03 4.05
C GLU A 107 -0.41 13.35 4.75
N GLY A 108 0.23 13.64 5.89
CA GLY A 108 0.07 14.90 6.60
C GLY A 108 0.62 16.12 5.87
N LYS A 109 1.44 15.94 4.82
CA LYS A 109 2.05 17.04 4.05
C LYS A 109 1.17 17.42 2.85
N GLU A 110 0.76 18.69 2.80
CA GLU A 110 -0.10 19.22 1.73
C GLU A 110 0.53 19.07 0.34
N GLU A 111 1.83 19.34 0.22
CA GLU A 111 2.60 19.20 -1.01
C GLU A 111 2.57 17.76 -1.54
N TYR A 112 2.62 16.77 -0.65
CA TYR A 112 2.53 15.36 -1.01
C TYR A 112 1.12 15.04 -1.53
N ARG A 113 0.08 15.43 -0.81
CA ARG A 113 -1.32 15.17 -1.19
C ARG A 113 -1.68 15.70 -2.58
N SER A 114 -1.16 16.87 -2.97
CA SER A 114 -1.39 17.44 -4.31
C SER A 114 -0.75 16.62 -5.45
N GLN A 115 0.21 15.75 -5.15
CA GLN A 115 0.96 14.94 -6.11
C GLN A 115 0.50 13.47 -6.14
N MET A 116 -0.47 13.11 -5.31
CA MET A 116 -1.00 11.75 -5.21
C MET A 116 -2.18 11.48 -6.16
N GLU A 117 -2.43 12.33 -7.15
CA GLU A 117 -3.47 12.02 -8.14
C GLU A 117 -3.06 10.77 -8.93
N VAL A 118 -3.77 9.67 -8.67
CA VAL A 118 -3.55 8.38 -9.34
C VAL A 118 -4.19 8.45 -10.72
N ASP A 119 -3.41 8.16 -11.76
CA ASP A 119 -3.91 8.14 -13.12
C ASP A 119 -4.74 6.88 -13.40
N GLN A 120 -5.53 6.92 -14.49
CA GLN A 120 -6.39 5.79 -14.86
C GLN A 120 -5.57 4.53 -15.19
N ASN A 121 -4.34 4.67 -15.71
CA ASN A 121 -3.49 3.52 -16.05
C ASN A 121 -3.09 2.73 -14.80
N THR A 122 -2.77 3.45 -13.73
CA THR A 122 -2.42 2.88 -12.43
C THR A 122 -3.63 2.17 -11.84
N VAL A 123 -4.80 2.81 -11.84
CA VAL A 123 -6.07 2.20 -11.39
C VAL A 123 -6.37 0.92 -12.19
N ASP A 124 -6.23 0.97 -13.51
CA ASP A 124 -6.48 -0.18 -14.39
C ASP A 124 -5.48 -1.32 -14.13
N CYS A 125 -4.22 -1.00 -13.85
CA CYS A 125 -3.21 -2.00 -13.48
C CYS A 125 -3.64 -2.76 -12.23
N TYR A 126 -3.96 -2.03 -11.16
CA TYR A 126 -4.36 -2.65 -9.91
C TYR A 126 -5.69 -3.40 -10.05
N ASN A 127 -6.68 -2.88 -10.77
CA ASN A 127 -7.93 -3.58 -11.03
C ASN A 127 -7.72 -4.92 -11.76
N LYS A 128 -6.82 -4.93 -12.74
CA LYS A 128 -6.45 -6.16 -13.46
C LYS A 128 -5.74 -7.15 -12.53
N MET A 129 -4.83 -6.67 -11.69
CA MET A 129 -4.13 -7.48 -10.70
C MET A 129 -5.13 -8.07 -9.69
N LEU A 130 -5.97 -7.24 -9.07
CA LEU A 130 -7.00 -7.65 -8.12
C LEU A 130 -7.92 -8.73 -8.72
N THR A 131 -8.39 -8.51 -9.95
CA THR A 131 -9.22 -9.48 -10.66
C THR A 131 -8.51 -10.82 -10.87
N LYS A 132 -7.21 -10.81 -11.21
CA LYS A 132 -6.38 -12.04 -11.38
C LYS A 132 -6.38 -12.89 -10.10
N TYR A 133 -6.51 -12.28 -8.93
CA TYR A 133 -6.53 -12.95 -7.63
C TYR A 133 -7.93 -13.07 -7.00
N ASN A 134 -9.00 -12.87 -7.80
CA ASN A 134 -10.40 -12.91 -7.36
C ASN A 134 -10.71 -11.90 -6.23
N LEU A 135 -10.06 -10.74 -6.26
CA LEU A 135 -10.30 -9.63 -5.35
C LEU A 135 -11.20 -8.56 -5.99
N PRO A 136 -11.98 -7.82 -5.19
CA PRO A 136 -12.77 -6.70 -5.69
C PRO A 136 -11.86 -5.62 -6.30
N PRO A 137 -12.30 -4.95 -7.39
CA PRO A 137 -11.57 -3.83 -7.97
C PRO A 137 -11.64 -2.58 -7.07
N LEU A 138 -10.68 -1.68 -7.27
CA LEU A 138 -10.70 -0.30 -6.78
C LEU A 138 -11.90 0.43 -7.37
N SER A 139 -12.78 0.92 -6.49
CA SER A 139 -13.99 1.68 -6.80
C SER A 139 -13.74 3.18 -6.93
#